data_AF-A0A345QMJ5-F1
#
_entry.id   AF-A0A345QMJ5-F1
#
_cell.length_a   1.000
_cell.length_b   1.000
_cell.length_c   1.000
_cell.angle_alpha   90.00
_cell.angle_beta   90.00
_cell.angle_gamma   90.00
#
_symmetry.space_group_name_H-M   'P 1'
#
loop_
_entity.id
_entity.type
_entity.pdbx_description
1 polymer ?
#
loop_
_entity_poly.entity_id
_entity_poly.type
_entity_poly.pdbx_seq_one_letter_code
_entity_poly.pdbx_strand_id
1 'polypeptide(L)'
;MNTIYFEITDGDVKVGISITEQADGSLLFDLDVLDDTGTIGDLNGLFFDLADDSITDNLILSGTDLTGQNIDANSVSKVDGYNNINGDVVKEDGKFDVGVQFGTAGIGADDIQSTSFTLATSDGSTLSLADVLSQDFAVRLTSVGEMDGDRADSVKISGTSDPIITEPPEPTNLAVDNTMTVSNTETFSEDDMPDPLDGFFVFSLLENDSTGDSQPYIGDVVTVNGDALDAGTSYLGSNGGLLMVNSDGTVDFSANGEFDTLMGMETANTQFTYGIEGGSTATLDVEVIAFDDGGGTGEDIFVI
;
A
#
# COMPACT_ATOMS: atom_id res chain seq x y z
N MET A 1 -6.93 -2.91 13.64
CA MET A 1 -7.41 -4.25 13.26
C MET A 1 -6.87 -4.47 11.87
N ASN A 2 -6.04 -5.49 11.70
CA ASN A 2 -5.47 -5.81 10.40
C ASN A 2 -6.48 -6.66 9.64
N THR A 3 -6.55 -6.47 8.33
CA THR A 3 -7.42 -7.23 7.43
C THR A 3 -6.61 -7.67 6.24
N ILE A 4 -6.77 -8.93 5.82
CA ILE A 4 -6.39 -9.36 4.48
C ILE A 4 -7.66 -9.52 3.64
N TYR A 5 -7.53 -9.23 2.34
CA TYR A 5 -8.56 -9.47 1.34
C TYR A 5 -7.95 -10.22 0.16
N PHE A 6 -8.62 -11.26 -0.31
CA PHE A 6 -8.23 -12.02 -1.49
C PHE A 6 -9.46 -12.54 -2.23
N GLU A 7 -9.28 -12.93 -3.49
CA GLU A 7 -10.35 -13.44 -4.35
C GLU A 7 -10.02 -14.86 -4.80
N ILE A 8 -11.02 -15.75 -4.77
CA ILE A 8 -10.93 -17.09 -5.37
C ILE A 8 -11.83 -17.10 -6.60
N THR A 9 -11.31 -17.60 -7.73
CA THR A 9 -11.99 -17.54 -9.02
C THR A 9 -11.84 -18.84 -9.81
N ASP A 10 -12.89 -19.27 -10.50
CA ASP A 10 -12.84 -20.30 -11.55
C ASP A 10 -13.82 -19.93 -12.66
N GLY A 11 -13.28 -19.72 -13.87
CA GLY A 11 -14.04 -19.17 -14.98
C GLY A 11 -14.67 -17.82 -14.62
N ASP A 12 -16.00 -17.76 -14.71
CA ASP A 12 -16.77 -16.54 -14.47
C ASP A 12 -17.30 -16.44 -13.03
N VAL A 13 -17.03 -17.38 -12.13
CA VAL A 13 -17.48 -17.28 -10.72
C VAL A 13 -16.34 -16.80 -9.84
N LYS A 14 -16.62 -15.82 -8.97
CA LYS A 14 -15.65 -15.22 -8.08
C LYS A 14 -16.20 -15.04 -6.67
N VAL A 15 -15.38 -15.29 -5.66
CA VAL A 15 -15.70 -15.04 -4.24
C VAL A 15 -14.58 -14.22 -3.61
N GLY A 16 -14.94 -13.06 -3.07
CA GLY A 16 -14.07 -12.23 -2.25
C GLY A 16 -14.13 -12.68 -0.78
N ILE A 17 -12.97 -12.78 -0.14
CA ILE A 17 -12.86 -13.18 1.27
C ILE A 17 -12.04 -12.12 2.00
N SER A 18 -12.63 -11.52 3.02
CA SER A 18 -11.93 -10.66 3.98
C SER A 18 -11.76 -11.40 5.30
N ILE A 19 -10.56 -11.35 5.87
CA ILE A 19 -10.28 -11.90 7.21
C ILE A 19 -9.70 -10.79 8.07
N THR A 20 -10.35 -10.50 9.20
CA THR A 20 -10.02 -9.38 10.09
C THR A 20 -9.71 -9.85 11.51
N GLU A 21 -8.54 -9.44 12.03
CA GLU A 21 -8.17 -9.62 13.44
C GLU A 21 -9.06 -8.81 14.37
N GLN A 22 -9.73 -9.48 15.30
CA GLN A 22 -10.57 -8.87 16.32
C GLN A 22 -9.79 -8.57 17.60
N ALA A 23 -10.29 -7.60 18.38
CA ALA A 23 -9.66 -7.18 19.62
C ALA A 23 -9.64 -8.28 20.71
N ASP A 24 -10.50 -9.30 20.59
CA ASP A 24 -10.56 -10.46 21.50
C ASP A 24 -9.66 -11.62 21.07
N GLY A 25 -8.89 -11.46 19.98
CA GLY A 25 -7.99 -12.49 19.45
C GLY A 25 -8.67 -13.50 18.52
N SER A 26 -9.94 -13.29 18.15
CA SER A 26 -10.60 -14.08 17.11
C SER A 26 -10.32 -13.53 15.71
N LEU A 27 -10.62 -14.34 14.68
CA LEU A 27 -10.65 -13.91 13.29
C LEU A 27 -12.10 -13.83 12.81
N LEU A 28 -12.49 -12.69 12.26
CA LEU A 28 -13.76 -12.52 11.55
C LEU A 28 -13.53 -12.77 10.06
N PHE A 29 -14.27 -13.72 9.49
CA PHE A 29 -14.31 -14.01 8.08
C PHE A 29 -15.58 -13.40 7.49
N ASP A 30 -15.42 -12.62 6.43
CA ASP A 30 -16.51 -12.09 5.61
C ASP A 30 -16.33 -12.62 4.19
N LEU A 31 -17.35 -13.28 3.66
CA LEU A 31 -17.36 -13.86 2.32
C LEU A 31 -18.43 -13.16 1.48
N ASP A 32 -18.08 -12.84 0.24
CA ASP A 32 -18.96 -12.20 -0.73
C ASP A 32 -18.80 -12.84 -2.11
N VAL A 33 -19.92 -13.26 -2.70
CA VAL A 33 -19.97 -13.74 -4.08
C VAL A 33 -20.02 -12.52 -4.98
N LEU A 34 -18.94 -12.28 -5.71
CA LEU A 34 -18.75 -11.06 -6.48
C LEU A 34 -19.53 -11.15 -7.80
N ASP A 35 -20.23 -10.07 -8.14
CA ASP A 35 -21.12 -10.00 -9.31
C ASP A 35 -20.50 -9.31 -10.53
N ASP A 36 -19.21 -8.95 -10.44
CA ASP A 36 -18.46 -8.20 -11.45
C ASP A 36 -18.31 -8.93 -12.79
N THR A 37 -18.46 -10.26 -12.78
CA THR A 37 -18.46 -11.14 -13.97
C THR A 37 -19.86 -11.38 -14.55
N GLY A 38 -20.93 -11.03 -13.82
CA GLY A 38 -22.32 -11.35 -14.16
C GLY A 38 -22.78 -12.77 -13.77
N THR A 39 -21.87 -13.64 -13.31
CA THR A 39 -22.19 -15.00 -12.84
C THR A 39 -22.07 -15.07 -11.33
N ILE A 40 -23.12 -15.54 -10.67
CA ILE A 40 -23.20 -15.66 -9.21
C ILE A 40 -23.62 -17.08 -8.80
N GLY A 41 -23.31 -17.48 -7.57
CA GLY A 41 -23.69 -18.77 -6.98
C GLY A 41 -24.22 -18.63 -5.56
N ASP A 42 -25.00 -19.60 -5.10
CA ASP A 42 -25.38 -19.75 -3.70
C ASP A 42 -24.20 -20.33 -2.90
N LEU A 43 -23.72 -19.58 -1.91
CA LEU A 43 -22.58 -19.93 -1.08
C LEU A 43 -22.96 -20.99 -0.04
N ASN A 44 -22.40 -22.19 -0.16
CA ASN A 44 -22.77 -23.31 0.73
C ASN A 44 -21.65 -23.76 1.66
N GLY A 45 -20.38 -23.45 1.39
CA GLY A 45 -19.34 -23.72 2.35
C GLY A 45 -17.96 -23.19 1.98
N LEU A 46 -17.13 -23.08 3.01
CA LEU A 46 -15.73 -22.70 2.94
C LEU A 46 -14.88 -23.81 3.54
N PHE A 47 -13.76 -24.12 2.91
CA PHE A 47 -12.73 -25.03 3.38
C PHE A 47 -11.40 -24.30 3.37
N PHE A 48 -10.56 -24.49 4.38
CA PHE A 48 -9.27 -23.82 4.43
C PHE A 48 -8.26 -24.56 5.30
N ASP A 49 -7.00 -24.37 4.96
CA ASP A 49 -5.84 -24.80 5.73
C ASP A 49 -5.39 -23.74 6.74
N LEU A 50 -4.73 -24.23 7.78
CA LEU A 50 -4.11 -23.44 8.82
C LEU A 50 -2.60 -23.62 8.74
N ALA A 51 -1.86 -22.55 8.99
CA ALA A 51 -0.40 -22.63 9.03
C ALA A 51 0.14 -23.50 10.18
N ASP A 52 -0.66 -23.68 11.24
CA ASP A 52 -0.34 -24.53 12.41
C ASP A 52 -1.48 -25.51 12.71
N ASP A 53 -1.37 -26.74 12.21
CA ASP A 53 -2.29 -27.85 12.47
C ASP A 53 -2.60 -28.06 13.96
N SER A 54 -1.69 -27.69 14.87
CA SER A 54 -1.81 -27.99 16.30
C SER A 54 -2.92 -27.20 17.00
N ILE A 55 -3.44 -26.14 16.36
CA ILE A 55 -4.52 -25.31 16.92
C ILE A 55 -5.91 -25.91 16.69
N THR A 56 -6.05 -26.87 15.76
CA THR A 56 -7.33 -27.43 15.30
C THR A 56 -8.20 -28.00 16.43
N ASP A 57 -7.59 -28.64 17.43
CA ASP A 57 -8.29 -29.24 18.58
C ASP A 57 -9.08 -28.23 19.43
N ASN A 58 -8.72 -26.94 19.38
CA ASN A 58 -9.31 -25.90 20.21
C ASN A 58 -10.22 -24.95 19.45
N LEU A 59 -10.38 -25.10 18.13
CA LEU A 59 -11.14 -24.16 17.32
C LEU A 59 -12.65 -24.23 17.59
N ILE A 60 -13.27 -23.06 17.62
CA ILE A 60 -14.71 -22.87 17.68
C ILE A 60 -15.13 -21.90 16.57
N LEU A 61 -16.20 -22.24 15.86
CA LEU A 61 -16.81 -21.35 14.88
C LEU A 61 -18.19 -20.89 15.34
N SER A 62 -18.52 -19.65 15.00
CA SER A 62 -19.84 -19.08 15.23
C SER A 62 -20.23 -18.12 14.12
N GLY A 63 -21.47 -18.21 13.65
CA GLY A 63 -22.06 -17.29 12.68
C GLY A 63 -23.53 -17.63 12.51
N THR A 64 -24.33 -16.69 12.00
CA THR A 64 -25.79 -16.88 11.90
C THR A 64 -26.19 -17.89 10.84
N ASP A 65 -25.38 -18.01 9.78
CA ASP A 65 -25.67 -18.87 8.64
C ASP A 65 -24.96 -20.22 8.73
N LEU A 66 -24.17 -20.45 9.79
CA LEU A 66 -23.47 -21.71 10.02
C LEU A 66 -24.48 -22.83 10.32
N THR A 67 -24.46 -23.87 9.50
CA THR A 67 -25.33 -25.05 9.65
C THR A 67 -24.55 -26.35 9.87
N GLY A 68 -23.23 -26.32 9.68
CA GLY A 68 -22.35 -27.44 9.96
C GLY A 68 -20.88 -27.01 9.99
N GLN A 69 -20.06 -27.83 10.63
CA GLN A 69 -18.61 -27.66 10.62
C GLN A 69 -17.92 -29.03 10.69
N ASN A 70 -16.70 -29.10 10.21
CA ASN A 70 -15.79 -30.23 10.39
C ASN A 70 -14.37 -29.69 10.57
N ILE A 71 -13.68 -30.10 11.62
CA ILE A 71 -12.33 -29.64 11.95
C ILE A 71 -11.51 -30.89 12.24
N ASP A 72 -10.55 -31.19 11.38
CA ASP A 72 -9.69 -32.37 11.48
C ASP A 72 -8.48 -32.14 10.57
N ALA A 73 -7.32 -31.85 11.18
CA ALA A 73 -6.14 -31.41 10.45
C ALA A 73 -5.80 -32.34 9.26
N ASN A 74 -5.58 -31.74 8.08
CA ASN A 74 -5.25 -32.38 6.81
C ASN A 74 -6.24 -33.50 6.41
N SER A 75 -7.47 -33.47 6.90
CA SER A 75 -8.41 -34.60 6.81
C SER A 75 -9.81 -34.20 6.34
N VAL A 76 -10.10 -32.90 6.25
CA VAL A 76 -11.40 -32.37 5.84
C VAL A 76 -11.51 -32.27 4.33
N SER A 77 -12.44 -33.02 3.75
CA SER A 77 -12.88 -32.83 2.36
C SER A 77 -14.39 -32.60 2.21
N LYS A 78 -15.08 -32.59 3.35
CA LYS A 78 -16.53 -32.45 3.47
C LYS A 78 -16.93 -32.07 4.89
N VAL A 79 -18.05 -31.39 5.01
CA VAL A 79 -18.77 -31.23 6.28
C VAL A 79 -19.82 -32.33 6.43
N ASP A 80 -20.60 -32.57 5.37
CA ASP A 80 -21.61 -33.63 5.33
C ASP A 80 -21.67 -34.32 3.94
N GLY A 81 -22.79 -34.97 3.59
CA GLY A 81 -22.97 -35.61 2.28
C GLY A 81 -23.24 -34.63 1.13
N TYR A 82 -23.70 -33.42 1.44
CA TYR A 82 -24.07 -32.36 0.51
C TYR A 82 -22.92 -31.37 0.32
N ASN A 83 -22.34 -30.91 1.43
CA ASN A 83 -21.27 -29.94 1.47
C ASN A 83 -19.90 -30.64 1.44
N ASN A 84 -19.26 -30.62 0.26
CA ASN A 84 -17.94 -31.21 0.05
C ASN A 84 -17.18 -30.59 -1.13
N ILE A 85 -15.85 -30.64 -1.04
CA ILE A 85 -14.91 -30.21 -2.07
C ILE A 85 -14.19 -31.39 -2.78
N ASN A 86 -14.67 -32.63 -2.59
CA ASN A 86 -14.11 -33.81 -3.27
C ASN A 86 -14.06 -33.64 -4.80
N GLY A 87 -13.07 -34.24 -5.46
CA GLY A 87 -12.94 -34.15 -6.92
C GLY A 87 -11.62 -33.49 -7.26
N ASP A 88 -11.65 -32.45 -8.09
CA ASP A 88 -10.44 -31.82 -8.61
C ASP A 88 -9.73 -30.96 -7.55
N VAL A 89 -10.47 -30.16 -6.77
CA VAL A 89 -9.92 -29.44 -5.60
C VAL A 89 -9.10 -30.35 -4.69
N VAL A 90 -9.65 -31.51 -4.25
CA VAL A 90 -8.88 -32.43 -3.38
C VAL A 90 -7.66 -33.05 -4.06
N LYS A 91 -7.66 -33.19 -5.39
CA LYS A 91 -6.49 -33.71 -6.11
C LYS A 91 -5.40 -32.66 -6.26
N GLU A 92 -5.79 -31.39 -6.33
CA GLU A 92 -4.91 -30.24 -6.53
C GLU A 92 -4.32 -29.77 -5.20
N ASP A 93 -5.19 -29.40 -4.26
CA ASP A 93 -4.82 -28.74 -3.00
C ASP A 93 -4.71 -29.73 -1.84
N GLY A 94 -5.25 -30.95 -2.00
CA GLY A 94 -5.30 -31.93 -0.92
C GLY A 94 -6.53 -31.78 -0.03
N LYS A 95 -6.38 -32.10 1.24
CA LYS A 95 -7.48 -32.03 2.21
C LYS A 95 -7.20 -30.93 3.20
N PHE A 96 -8.27 -30.26 3.59
CA PHE A 96 -8.21 -29.08 4.42
C PHE A 96 -8.21 -29.42 5.92
N ASP A 97 -7.90 -28.43 6.74
CA ASP A 97 -8.03 -28.51 8.20
C ASP A 97 -9.44 -28.21 8.69
N VAL A 98 -10.10 -27.23 8.07
CA VAL A 98 -11.41 -26.72 8.47
C VAL A 98 -12.37 -26.77 7.31
N GLY A 99 -13.62 -27.17 7.58
CA GLY A 99 -14.76 -27.07 6.69
C GLY A 99 -15.92 -26.42 7.41
N VAL A 100 -16.49 -25.39 6.80
CA VAL A 100 -17.61 -24.60 7.29
C VAL A 100 -18.75 -24.71 6.29
N GLN A 101 -19.95 -25.03 6.77
CA GLN A 101 -21.15 -25.13 5.95
C GLN A 101 -22.11 -23.99 6.27
N PHE A 102 -22.61 -23.36 5.21
CA PHE A 102 -23.59 -22.27 5.27
C PHE A 102 -24.93 -22.73 4.73
N GLY A 103 -26.01 -22.18 5.29
CA GLY A 103 -27.37 -22.37 4.78
C GLY A 103 -27.85 -23.82 4.80
N THR A 104 -28.98 -24.07 4.16
CA THR A 104 -29.64 -25.39 4.14
C THR A 104 -29.48 -26.10 2.80
N ALA A 105 -29.49 -27.44 2.84
CA ALA A 105 -29.42 -28.23 1.61
C ALA A 105 -30.76 -28.22 0.85
N GLY A 106 -30.75 -27.77 -0.41
CA GLY A 106 -31.89 -27.88 -1.33
C GLY A 106 -32.05 -26.66 -2.24
N ILE A 107 -32.52 -26.88 -3.48
CA ILE A 107 -32.71 -25.81 -4.48
C ILE A 107 -33.74 -24.78 -3.96
N GLY A 108 -33.32 -23.51 -3.86
CA GLY A 108 -34.20 -22.38 -3.54
C GLY A 108 -34.64 -22.30 -2.09
N ALA A 109 -33.95 -22.97 -1.17
CA ALA A 109 -34.18 -22.82 0.27
C ALA A 109 -33.52 -21.54 0.79
N ASP A 110 -32.26 -21.32 0.42
CA ASP A 110 -31.46 -20.14 0.68
C ASP A 110 -30.73 -19.72 -0.62
N ASP A 111 -30.37 -18.44 -0.76
CA ASP A 111 -29.52 -17.92 -1.86
C ASP A 111 -28.52 -16.94 -1.25
N ILE A 112 -27.49 -17.53 -0.61
CA ILE A 112 -26.51 -16.80 0.19
C ILE A 112 -25.46 -16.22 -0.77
N GLN A 113 -25.50 -14.90 -0.93
CA GLN A 113 -24.48 -14.16 -1.70
C GLN A 113 -23.38 -13.62 -0.79
N SER A 114 -23.67 -13.42 0.50
CA SER A 114 -22.67 -13.05 1.50
C SER A 114 -22.97 -13.68 2.84
N THR A 115 -21.91 -13.95 3.60
CA THR A 115 -22.02 -14.45 4.98
C THR A 115 -20.78 -14.08 5.78
N SER A 116 -20.94 -14.09 7.11
CA SER A 116 -19.85 -13.84 8.03
C SER A 116 -19.82 -14.88 9.14
N PHE A 117 -18.62 -15.25 9.56
CA PHE A 117 -18.42 -16.09 10.74
C PHE A 117 -17.14 -15.73 11.48
N THR A 118 -17.12 -16.07 12.75
CA THR A 118 -15.95 -15.90 13.63
C THR A 118 -15.29 -17.24 13.88
N LEU A 119 -13.98 -17.30 13.68
CA LEU A 119 -13.11 -18.37 14.14
C LEU A 119 -12.42 -17.90 15.43
N ALA A 120 -12.54 -18.67 16.50
CA ALA A 120 -11.88 -18.40 17.76
C ALA A 120 -11.35 -19.71 18.36
N THR A 121 -10.64 -19.59 19.48
CA THR A 121 -10.20 -20.75 20.26
C THR A 121 -11.05 -20.88 21.52
N SER A 122 -11.32 -22.10 21.93
CA SER A 122 -12.10 -22.43 23.12
C SER A 122 -11.37 -22.15 24.43
N ASP A 123 -10.04 -22.06 24.39
CA ASP A 123 -9.18 -21.75 25.53
C ASP A 123 -8.83 -20.25 25.65
N GLY A 124 -9.23 -19.44 24.67
CA GLY A 124 -8.99 -18.00 24.64
C GLY A 124 -7.58 -17.61 24.17
N SER A 125 -6.83 -18.54 23.59
CA SER A 125 -5.60 -18.21 22.84
C SER A 125 -5.92 -17.37 21.59
N THR A 126 -5.01 -16.47 21.25
CA THR A 126 -5.20 -15.52 20.15
C THR A 126 -4.83 -16.13 18.82
N LEU A 127 -5.70 -15.98 17.83
CA LEU A 127 -5.42 -16.18 16.43
C LEU A 127 -4.90 -14.88 15.80
N SER A 128 -4.23 -15.02 14.65
CA SER A 128 -3.68 -13.93 13.86
C SER A 128 -3.83 -14.20 12.37
N LEU A 129 -3.63 -13.17 11.54
CA LEU A 129 -3.65 -13.38 10.08
C LEU A 129 -2.57 -14.37 9.62
N ALA A 130 -1.48 -14.54 10.37
CA ALA A 130 -0.44 -15.51 10.04
C ALA A 130 -0.91 -16.97 10.08
N ASP A 131 -1.99 -17.27 10.82
CA ASP A 131 -2.55 -18.62 10.91
C ASP A 131 -3.26 -19.03 9.62
N VAL A 132 -3.64 -18.06 8.78
CA VAL A 132 -4.41 -18.27 7.55
C VAL A 132 -3.73 -17.70 6.32
N LEU A 133 -2.67 -16.90 6.45
CA LEU A 133 -1.99 -16.24 5.33
C LEU A 133 -1.24 -17.25 4.46
N SER A 134 -1.38 -17.11 3.14
CA SER A 134 -0.77 -18.00 2.14
C SER A 134 -1.10 -19.49 2.36
N GLN A 135 -2.24 -19.77 2.97
CA GLN A 135 -2.83 -21.10 3.07
C GLN A 135 -3.86 -21.32 1.96
N ASP A 136 -4.16 -22.58 1.66
CA ASP A 136 -5.12 -22.95 0.63
C ASP A 136 -6.56 -22.86 1.14
N PHE A 137 -7.44 -22.38 0.28
CA PHE A 137 -8.86 -22.17 0.52
C PHE A 137 -9.67 -22.77 -0.62
N ALA A 138 -10.85 -23.28 -0.30
CA ALA A 138 -11.82 -23.72 -1.30
C ALA A 138 -13.25 -23.34 -0.92
N VAL A 139 -14.04 -22.96 -1.92
CA VAL A 139 -15.44 -22.58 -1.75
C VAL A 139 -16.33 -23.54 -2.51
N ARG A 140 -17.44 -23.93 -1.88
CA ARG A 140 -18.52 -24.67 -2.53
C ARG A 140 -19.67 -23.73 -2.85
N LEU A 141 -20.01 -23.63 -4.13
CA LEU A 141 -21.25 -22.97 -4.57
C LEU A 141 -22.20 -23.94 -5.26
N THR A 142 -23.49 -23.74 -5.07
CA THR A 142 -24.56 -24.33 -5.89
C THR A 142 -25.37 -23.22 -6.53
N SER A 143 -26.37 -23.55 -7.35
CA SER A 143 -27.18 -22.57 -8.08
C SER A 143 -26.32 -21.50 -8.77
N VAL A 144 -25.30 -21.97 -9.49
CA VAL A 144 -24.38 -21.12 -10.24
C VAL A 144 -24.96 -20.80 -11.60
N GLY A 145 -24.84 -19.54 -12.03
CA GLY A 145 -25.24 -19.08 -13.36
C GLY A 145 -25.35 -17.55 -13.43
N GLU A 146 -25.80 -17.05 -14.58
CA GLU A 146 -26.07 -15.63 -14.81
C GLU A 146 -27.04 -15.07 -13.76
N MET A 147 -26.76 -13.86 -13.25
CA MET A 147 -27.54 -13.22 -12.18
C MET A 147 -29.06 -13.18 -12.45
N ASP A 148 -29.43 -12.79 -13.67
CA ASP A 148 -30.84 -12.69 -14.11
C ASP A 148 -31.28 -13.93 -14.93
N GLY A 149 -30.50 -15.01 -14.90
CA GLY A 149 -30.66 -16.18 -15.77
C GLY A 149 -30.91 -17.50 -15.03
N ASP A 150 -30.75 -18.59 -15.78
CA ASP A 150 -30.86 -19.94 -15.23
C ASP A 150 -29.62 -20.26 -14.37
N ARG A 151 -29.85 -20.60 -13.10
CA ARG A 151 -28.81 -20.89 -12.10
C ARG A 151 -28.89 -22.35 -11.64
N ALA A 152 -28.52 -23.27 -12.53
CA ALA A 152 -28.66 -24.72 -12.34
C ALA A 152 -27.35 -25.46 -12.08
N ASP A 153 -26.20 -24.77 -12.21
CA ASP A 153 -24.89 -25.38 -12.07
C ASP A 153 -24.41 -25.39 -10.61
N SER A 154 -23.30 -26.08 -10.37
CA SER A 154 -22.59 -26.04 -9.09
C SER A 154 -21.10 -26.11 -9.35
N VAL A 155 -20.32 -25.41 -8.53
CA VAL A 155 -18.88 -25.33 -8.70
C VAL A 155 -18.16 -25.51 -7.37
N LYS A 156 -16.90 -25.93 -7.45
CA LYS A 156 -15.94 -25.98 -6.36
C LYS A 156 -14.74 -25.21 -6.87
N ILE A 157 -14.43 -24.10 -6.21
CA ILE A 157 -13.30 -23.25 -6.60
C ILE A 157 -12.28 -23.29 -5.48
N SER A 158 -11.01 -23.19 -5.81
CA SER A 158 -9.93 -23.11 -4.83
C SER A 158 -8.90 -22.06 -5.23
N GLY A 159 -8.15 -21.61 -4.25
CA GLY A 159 -7.11 -20.60 -4.38
C GLY A 159 -6.39 -20.41 -3.06
N THR A 160 -5.32 -19.64 -3.10
CA THR A 160 -4.50 -19.33 -1.92
C THR A 160 -4.91 -17.96 -1.36
N SER A 161 -4.84 -17.81 -0.04
CA SER A 161 -5.09 -16.56 0.70
C SER A 161 -3.95 -15.54 0.57
N ASP A 162 -3.55 -15.28 -0.66
CA ASP A 162 -2.56 -14.27 -1.00
C ASP A 162 -3.24 -12.90 -1.11
N PRO A 163 -2.92 -11.92 -0.24
CA PRO A 163 -3.66 -10.67 -0.19
C PRO A 163 -3.52 -9.88 -1.49
N ILE A 164 -4.64 -9.36 -1.99
CA ILE A 164 -4.65 -8.38 -3.06
C ILE A 164 -4.19 -7.05 -2.46
N ILE A 165 -2.94 -6.68 -2.74
CA ILE A 165 -2.41 -5.37 -2.38
C ILE A 165 -2.78 -4.39 -3.48
N THR A 166 -3.74 -3.51 -3.22
CA THR A 166 -3.98 -2.35 -4.08
C THR A 166 -2.89 -1.33 -3.82
N GLU A 167 -1.87 -1.32 -4.68
CA GLU A 167 -0.91 -0.21 -4.67
C GLU A 167 -1.66 1.10 -5.00
N PRO A 168 -1.31 2.21 -4.34
CA PRO A 168 -1.81 3.53 -4.75
C PRO A 168 -1.59 3.71 -6.25
N PRO A 169 -2.46 4.45 -6.96
CA PRO A 169 -2.17 4.79 -8.34
C PRO A 169 -0.80 5.47 -8.41
N GLU A 170 0.05 4.99 -9.32
CA GLU A 170 1.36 5.60 -9.55
C GLU A 170 1.19 7.10 -9.77
N PRO A 171 2.03 7.95 -9.15
CA PRO A 171 1.95 9.39 -9.32
C PRO A 171 2.07 9.73 -10.81
N THR A 172 1.19 10.58 -11.31
CA THR A 172 1.19 10.94 -12.73
C THR A 172 2.27 11.95 -13.06
N ASN A 173 2.65 12.83 -12.13
CA ASN A 173 3.73 13.79 -12.35
C ASN A 173 5.04 13.24 -11.76
N LEU A 174 6.15 13.47 -12.46
CA LEU A 174 7.48 13.02 -12.07
C LEU A 174 8.30 14.22 -11.62
N ALA A 175 8.57 14.28 -10.32
CA ALA A 175 9.59 15.13 -9.75
C ALA A 175 10.99 14.53 -10.01
N VAL A 176 11.97 15.36 -10.34
CA VAL A 176 13.33 14.97 -10.72
C VAL A 176 14.34 15.61 -9.76
N ASP A 177 15.40 14.87 -9.43
CA ASP A 177 16.43 15.37 -8.53
C ASP A 177 17.11 16.63 -9.09
N ASN A 178 17.33 17.58 -8.19
CA ASN A 178 17.94 18.86 -8.43
C ASN A 178 19.30 18.96 -7.73
N THR A 179 20.20 19.74 -8.31
CA THR A 179 21.49 20.06 -7.71
C THR A 179 21.71 21.56 -7.72
N MET A 180 22.22 22.10 -6.62
CA MET A 180 22.55 23.51 -6.48
C MET A 180 23.91 23.64 -5.81
N THR A 181 24.70 24.65 -6.21
CA THR A 181 25.98 24.97 -5.56
C THR A 181 25.91 26.40 -5.01
N VAL A 182 26.27 26.57 -3.74
CA VAL A 182 26.17 27.85 -3.01
C VAL A 182 27.45 28.14 -2.20
N SER A 183 27.66 29.40 -1.81
CA SER A 183 28.77 29.78 -0.94
C SER A 183 28.53 29.31 0.50
N ASN A 184 29.61 29.02 1.25
CA ASN A 184 29.50 28.74 2.69
C ASN A 184 29.06 29.95 3.53
N THR A 185 29.04 31.15 2.95
CA THR A 185 28.48 32.36 3.56
C THR A 185 27.13 32.75 3.00
N GLU A 186 26.43 31.85 2.31
CA GLU A 186 25.12 32.12 1.70
C GLU A 186 24.07 32.52 2.75
N THR A 187 23.25 33.52 2.42
CA THR A 187 22.19 34.03 3.30
C THR A 187 20.94 34.30 2.49
N PHE A 188 19.77 34.13 3.11
CA PHE A 188 18.52 34.57 2.51
C PHE A 188 18.60 36.03 2.07
N SER A 189 17.94 36.37 0.96
CA SER A 189 18.08 37.66 0.31
C SER A 189 17.84 38.86 1.27
N GLU A 190 18.81 39.76 1.42
CA GLU A 190 18.60 41.11 1.96
C GLU A 190 18.53 42.12 0.81
N ASP A 191 17.36 42.22 0.16
CA ASP A 191 16.80 43.30 -0.71
C ASP A 191 17.70 44.15 -1.66
N ASP A 192 19.02 43.92 -1.81
CA ASP A 192 19.91 44.80 -2.62
C ASP A 192 21.36 44.28 -2.89
N MET A 193 21.70 43.00 -2.65
CA MET A 193 22.98 42.42 -3.12
C MET A 193 22.74 41.32 -4.17
N PRO A 194 23.35 41.40 -5.37
CA PRO A 194 23.25 40.32 -6.35
C PRO A 194 24.13 39.14 -5.91
N ASP A 195 23.48 38.04 -5.52
CA ASP A 195 24.07 36.71 -5.35
C ASP A 195 23.69 35.81 -6.57
N PRO A 196 24.47 34.78 -6.95
CA PRO A 196 24.07 33.77 -7.93
C PRO A 196 22.65 33.20 -7.80
N LEU A 197 22.06 33.08 -6.60
CA LEU A 197 20.64 32.69 -6.44
C LEU A 197 19.64 33.85 -6.60
N ASP A 198 20.11 35.07 -6.38
CA ASP A 198 19.28 36.29 -6.29
C ASP A 198 19.43 37.24 -7.49
N GLY A 199 20.16 36.81 -8.53
CA GLY A 199 20.47 37.56 -9.75
C GLY A 199 19.53 37.31 -10.95
N PHE A 200 20.10 37.26 -12.16
CA PHE A 200 19.38 37.09 -13.44
C PHE A 200 18.75 35.70 -13.63
N PHE A 201 19.00 34.76 -12.71
CA PHE A 201 18.55 33.37 -12.75
C PHE A 201 17.84 33.03 -11.44
N VAL A 202 16.53 32.77 -11.49
CA VAL A 202 15.76 32.25 -10.37
C VAL A 202 15.81 30.73 -10.45
N PHE A 203 16.38 30.06 -9.44
CA PHE A 203 16.37 28.60 -9.39
C PHE A 203 14.98 28.09 -9.02
N SER A 204 14.48 27.08 -9.74
CA SER A 204 13.23 26.40 -9.40
C SER A 204 13.42 24.90 -9.35
N LEU A 205 12.88 24.27 -8.30
CA LEU A 205 12.82 22.82 -8.17
C LEU A 205 12.06 22.15 -9.32
N LEU A 206 11.15 22.88 -9.97
CA LEU A 206 10.26 22.32 -10.99
C LEU A 206 10.85 22.37 -12.41
N GLU A 207 12.05 22.94 -12.59
CA GLU A 207 12.58 23.23 -13.94
C GLU A 207 12.82 21.96 -14.78
N ASN A 208 13.16 20.85 -14.13
CA ASN A 208 13.39 19.55 -14.76
C ASN A 208 12.24 18.54 -14.57
N ASP A 209 11.15 18.97 -13.93
CA ASP A 209 9.99 18.11 -13.63
C ASP A 209 9.08 17.93 -14.84
N SER A 210 8.33 16.84 -14.85
CA SER A 210 7.45 16.52 -15.97
C SER A 210 6.10 15.93 -15.56
N THR A 211 5.11 16.08 -16.43
CA THR A 211 3.84 15.37 -16.36
C THR A 211 3.99 13.95 -16.90
N GLY A 212 2.99 13.09 -16.66
CA GLY A 212 3.02 11.68 -17.07
C GLY A 212 3.06 11.44 -18.58
N ASP A 213 2.75 12.46 -19.38
CA ASP A 213 2.91 12.49 -20.83
C ASP A 213 4.20 13.20 -21.30
N SER A 214 5.18 13.35 -20.39
CA SER A 214 6.51 13.91 -20.63
C SER A 214 6.48 15.38 -21.12
N GLN A 215 5.50 16.17 -20.71
CA GLN A 215 5.52 17.62 -20.87
C GLN A 215 6.16 18.28 -19.64
N PRO A 216 6.73 19.50 -19.77
CA PRO A 216 7.23 20.24 -18.61
C PRO A 216 6.13 20.43 -17.56
N TYR A 217 6.45 20.16 -16.30
CA TYR A 217 5.54 20.40 -15.19
C TYR A 217 5.46 21.91 -14.87
N ILE A 218 4.24 22.44 -14.69
CA ILE A 218 3.98 23.86 -14.35
C ILE A 218 2.95 23.93 -13.21
N GLY A 219 3.08 23.03 -12.23
CA GLY A 219 2.21 22.99 -11.05
C GLY A 219 2.92 23.53 -9.80
N ASP A 220 2.58 22.95 -8.65
CA ASP A 220 3.01 23.43 -7.36
C ASP A 220 3.86 22.39 -6.59
N VAL A 221 4.87 22.86 -5.87
CA VAL A 221 5.48 22.12 -4.76
C VAL A 221 4.49 22.10 -3.60
N VAL A 222 4.24 20.92 -3.02
CA VAL A 222 3.24 20.71 -1.96
C VAL A 222 3.82 20.18 -0.66
N THR A 223 5.05 19.62 -0.69
CA THR A 223 5.74 19.16 0.50
C THR A 223 7.24 19.46 0.44
N VAL A 224 7.84 19.65 1.61
CA VAL A 224 9.29 19.76 1.80
C VAL A 224 9.67 18.96 3.05
N ASN A 225 10.69 18.10 2.94
CA ASN A 225 11.13 17.19 4.00
C ASN A 225 10.01 16.29 4.57
N GLY A 226 8.98 16.01 3.77
CA GLY A 226 7.80 15.22 4.16
C GLY A 226 6.69 16.01 4.87
N ASP A 227 6.94 17.27 5.24
CA ASP A 227 5.93 18.17 5.78
C ASP A 227 5.20 18.91 4.66
N ALA A 228 3.93 19.28 4.89
CA ALA A 228 3.19 20.12 3.95
C ALA A 228 3.91 21.47 3.76
N LEU A 229 3.95 21.97 2.53
CA LEU A 229 4.58 23.25 2.23
C LEU A 229 3.85 24.39 2.96
N ASP A 230 4.58 25.13 3.77
CA ASP A 230 4.20 26.42 4.34
C ASP A 230 5.10 27.46 3.67
N ALA A 231 4.62 27.98 2.52
CA ALA A 231 5.41 28.79 1.61
C ALA A 231 6.01 30.01 2.32
N GLY A 232 7.30 30.25 2.09
CA GLY A 232 8.03 31.35 2.75
C GLY A 232 8.52 31.04 4.17
N THR A 233 8.40 29.79 4.64
CA THR A 233 9.07 29.32 5.85
C THR A 233 10.37 28.58 5.51
N SER A 234 11.28 28.52 6.50
CA SER A 234 12.57 27.85 6.35
C SER A 234 12.52 26.39 6.80
N TYR A 235 13.01 25.50 5.95
CA TYR A 235 13.21 24.08 6.21
C TYR A 235 14.68 23.80 6.52
N LEU A 236 14.97 22.91 7.47
CA LEU A 236 16.34 22.53 7.84
C LEU A 236 16.88 21.45 6.91
N GLY A 237 18.09 21.65 6.40
CA GLY A 237 18.77 20.66 5.56
C GLY A 237 19.32 19.48 6.36
N SER A 238 19.52 18.34 5.69
CA SER A 238 20.00 17.09 6.32
C SER A 238 21.35 17.22 7.05
N ASN A 239 22.16 18.21 6.67
CA ASN A 239 23.48 18.48 7.27
C ASN A 239 23.68 19.97 7.58
N GLY A 240 22.61 20.66 7.96
CA GLY A 240 22.64 22.11 8.22
C GLY A 240 22.17 22.95 7.02
N GLY A 241 22.17 24.26 7.20
CA GLY A 241 21.57 25.21 6.27
C GLY A 241 20.03 25.22 6.29
N LEU A 242 19.46 26.28 5.75
CA LEU A 242 18.02 26.53 5.72
C LEU A 242 17.59 26.78 4.27
N LEU A 243 16.49 26.16 3.84
CA LEU A 243 15.89 26.37 2.53
C LEU A 243 14.50 27.00 2.70
N MET A 244 14.24 28.07 1.98
CA MET A 244 12.91 28.63 1.82
C MET A 244 12.38 28.21 0.46
N VAL A 245 11.14 27.70 0.42
CA VAL A 245 10.51 27.18 -0.80
C VAL A 245 9.18 27.89 -1.01
N ASN A 246 8.91 28.32 -2.25
CA ASN A 246 7.61 28.82 -2.68
C ASN A 246 6.84 27.73 -3.43
N SER A 247 5.51 27.91 -3.52
CA SER A 247 4.62 26.97 -4.22
C SER A 247 5.02 26.78 -5.68
N ASP A 248 5.49 27.84 -6.35
CA ASP A 248 5.95 27.81 -7.75
C ASP A 248 7.33 27.14 -7.94
N GLY A 249 7.86 26.53 -6.89
CA GLY A 249 9.14 25.82 -6.89
C GLY A 249 10.35 26.71 -6.76
N THR A 250 10.20 28.03 -6.77
CA THR A 250 11.33 28.94 -6.53
C THR A 250 11.84 28.78 -5.10
N VAL A 251 13.16 28.84 -4.95
CA VAL A 251 13.81 28.63 -3.65
C VAL A 251 14.81 29.73 -3.33
N ASP A 252 15.10 29.87 -2.03
CA ASP A 252 16.19 30.67 -1.48
C ASP A 252 16.88 29.83 -0.38
N PHE A 253 18.19 29.99 -0.18
CA PHE A 253 18.98 29.18 0.73
C PHE A 253 19.81 30.05 1.68
N SER A 254 20.05 29.55 2.88
CA SER A 254 21.02 30.13 3.81
C SER A 254 21.91 29.06 4.41
N ALA A 255 23.22 29.26 4.35
CA ALA A 255 24.20 28.44 5.07
C ALA A 255 24.01 28.54 6.59
N ASN A 256 23.39 29.62 7.08
CA ASN A 256 23.07 29.87 8.50
C ASN A 256 24.28 29.72 9.45
N GLY A 257 25.50 29.97 8.94
CA GLY A 257 26.77 29.83 9.68
C GLY A 257 27.20 28.39 9.98
N GLU A 258 26.43 27.38 9.56
CA GLU A 258 26.71 25.96 9.84
C GLU A 258 27.92 25.44 9.03
N PHE A 259 28.37 26.19 8.02
CA PHE A 259 29.46 25.83 7.11
C PHE A 259 30.69 26.76 7.22
N ASP A 260 30.77 27.61 8.24
CA ASP A 260 31.84 28.59 8.45
C ASP A 260 33.24 27.96 8.63
N THR A 261 33.31 26.67 8.96
CA THR A 261 34.58 25.96 9.15
C THR A 261 35.26 25.53 7.85
N LEU A 262 34.53 25.55 6.73
CA LEU A 262 35.08 25.21 5.42
C LEU A 262 36.08 26.27 4.98
N MET A 263 37.22 25.86 4.42
CA MET A 263 38.25 26.76 3.91
C MET A 263 38.85 26.24 2.60
N GLY A 264 39.40 27.14 1.79
CA GLY A 264 40.28 26.77 0.68
C GLY A 264 39.65 25.81 -0.34
N MET A 265 38.46 26.13 -0.86
CA MET A 265 37.70 25.32 -1.83
C MET A 265 37.19 23.97 -1.27
N GLU A 266 37.16 23.81 0.06
CA GLU A 266 36.46 22.69 0.69
C GLU A 266 34.95 22.77 0.42
N THR A 267 34.32 21.61 0.26
CA THR A 267 32.88 21.47 0.04
C THR A 267 32.22 20.60 1.12
N ALA A 268 30.93 20.85 1.35
CA ALA A 268 30.04 19.99 2.12
C ALA A 268 28.67 19.93 1.45
N ASN A 269 27.94 18.83 1.61
CA ASN A 269 26.59 18.71 1.06
C ASN A 269 25.54 18.76 2.16
N THR A 270 24.39 19.34 1.82
CA THR A 270 23.14 19.23 2.58
C THR A 270 22.00 18.95 1.62
N GLN A 271 20.97 18.23 2.07
CA GLN A 271 19.90 17.76 1.19
C GLN A 271 18.52 18.11 1.75
N PHE A 272 17.59 18.37 0.83
CA PHE A 272 16.17 18.53 1.07
C PHE A 272 15.40 17.54 0.20
N THR A 273 14.23 17.09 0.66
CA THR A 273 13.27 16.39 -0.21
C THR A 273 12.10 17.32 -0.51
N TYR A 274 11.53 17.23 -1.71
CA TYR A 274 10.33 17.97 -2.08
C TYR A 274 9.36 17.04 -2.80
N GLY A 275 8.07 17.37 -2.75
CA GLY A 275 7.02 16.68 -3.49
C GLY A 275 6.14 17.67 -4.24
N ILE A 276 5.62 17.25 -5.39
CA ILE A 276 4.79 18.08 -6.28
C ILE A 276 3.35 17.59 -6.31
N GLU A 277 2.40 18.48 -6.63
CA GLU A 277 0.98 18.11 -6.68
C GLU A 277 0.73 16.97 -7.68
N GLY A 278 0.08 15.89 -7.21
CA GLY A 278 -0.24 14.72 -8.04
C GLY A 278 0.99 13.98 -8.59
N GLY A 279 2.16 14.21 -7.99
CA GLY A 279 3.43 13.67 -8.45
C GLY A 279 4.26 12.95 -7.39
N SER A 280 5.43 12.49 -7.83
CA SER A 280 6.43 11.86 -6.97
C SER A 280 7.16 12.90 -6.11
N THR A 281 8.03 12.40 -5.22
CA THR A 281 9.01 13.21 -4.51
C THR A 281 10.37 13.14 -5.19
N ALA A 282 11.17 14.18 -5.07
CA ALA A 282 12.57 14.21 -5.49
C ALA A 282 13.42 14.97 -4.46
N THR A 283 14.72 15.06 -4.72
CA THR A 283 15.69 15.69 -3.82
C THR A 283 16.28 16.96 -4.41
N LEU A 284 16.65 17.90 -3.54
CA LEU A 284 17.59 18.96 -3.84
C LEU A 284 18.88 18.67 -3.07
N ASP A 285 19.96 18.36 -3.79
CA ASP A 285 21.31 18.26 -3.24
C ASP A 285 22.00 19.61 -3.36
N VAL A 286 22.36 20.20 -2.21
CA VAL A 286 23.03 21.50 -2.13
C VAL A 286 24.50 21.28 -1.78
N GLU A 287 25.39 21.56 -2.73
CA GLU A 287 26.83 21.62 -2.51
C GLU A 287 27.21 23.01 -2.00
N VAL A 288 27.68 23.07 -0.76
CA VAL A 288 28.17 24.29 -0.12
C VAL A 288 29.69 24.34 -0.27
N ILE A 289 30.22 25.39 -0.89
CA ILE A 289 31.67 25.56 -1.12
C ILE A 289 32.23 26.79 -0.40
N ALA A 290 33.39 26.65 0.24
CA ALA A 290 34.15 27.80 0.72
C ALA A 290 35.04 28.38 -0.37
N PHE A 291 34.69 29.56 -0.88
CA PHE A 291 35.62 30.33 -1.69
C PHE A 291 36.74 30.88 -0.80
N ASP A 292 37.98 30.81 -1.28
CA ASP A 292 39.13 31.38 -0.57
C ASP A 292 38.86 32.86 -0.28
N ASP A 293 39.08 33.33 0.96
CA ASP A 293 38.84 34.72 1.38
C ASP A 293 39.89 35.68 0.82
N GLY A 294 40.36 35.41 -0.41
CA GLY A 294 41.47 36.01 -1.10
C GLY A 294 41.59 37.47 -0.73
N GLY A 295 42.53 37.78 0.17
CA GLY A 295 42.86 39.14 0.55
C GLY A 295 43.29 39.91 -0.68
N GLY A 296 42.33 40.52 -1.37
CA GLY A 296 42.50 41.05 -2.71
C GLY A 296 41.17 41.54 -3.26
N THR A 297 40.98 42.85 -3.22
CA THR A 297 39.86 43.56 -3.85
C THR A 297 39.78 43.23 -5.35
N GLY A 298 38.67 42.65 -5.78
CA GLY A 298 38.17 42.80 -7.15
C GLY A 298 37.91 41.50 -7.91
N GLU A 299 36.62 41.27 -8.15
CA GLU A 299 36.05 40.60 -9.33
C GLU A 299 36.53 39.16 -9.60
N ASP A 300 35.77 38.17 -9.15
CA ASP A 300 35.76 36.86 -9.81
C ASP A 300 34.33 36.46 -10.16
N ILE A 301 34.00 36.66 -11.45
CA ILE A 301 32.89 36.02 -12.16
C ILE A 301 33.47 34.78 -12.83
N PHE A 302 32.93 33.59 -12.52
CA PHE A 302 32.87 32.46 -13.44
C PHE A 302 31.66 31.56 -13.10
N VAL A 303 30.78 31.36 -14.07
CA VAL A 303 29.77 30.29 -14.07
C VAL A 303 30.02 29.45 -15.32
N ILE A 304 30.05 28.12 -15.17
CA ILE A 304 29.96 27.14 -16.27
C ILE A 304 28.57 26.52 -16.19
#